data_AF-A0A450SRX7-F1
#
_entry.id   AF-A0A450SRX7-F1
#
_cell.length_a   1.000
_cell.length_b   1.000
_cell.length_c   1.000
_cell.angle_alpha   90.00
_cell.angle_beta   90.00
_cell.angle_gamma   90.00
#
_symmetry.space_group_name_H-M   'P 1'
#
loop_
_entity.id
_entity.type
_entity.pdbx_description
1 polymer ?
#
loop_
_entity_poly.entity_id
_entity_poly.type
_entity_poly.pdbx_seq_one_letter_code
_entity_poly.pdbx_strand_id
1 'polypeptide(L)' 'MSKYLNPYTDFGFKKLFGEEGNKDLLVDFLNQLLPAHHQIAQLQFRNTEQLPGTPL' A
#
# COMPACT_ATOMS: atom_id res chain seq x y z
N MET A 1 -6.89 25.11 -4.42
CA MET A 1 -7.44 24.24 -5.47
C MET A 1 -7.29 22.81 -5.00
N SER A 2 -8.37 22.15 -4.56
CA SER A 2 -8.29 20.77 -4.07
C SER A 2 -8.10 19.82 -5.25
N LYS A 3 -6.91 19.23 -5.40
CA LYS A 3 -6.67 18.15 -6.36
C LYS A 3 -7.29 16.88 -5.78
N TYR A 4 -8.34 16.37 -6.41
CA TYR A 4 -8.86 15.05 -6.11
C TYR A 4 -7.85 14.00 -6.59
N LEU A 5 -7.60 13.00 -5.75
CA LEU A 5 -6.84 11.82 -6.14
C LEU A 5 -7.78 10.72 -6.58
N ASN A 6 -7.50 10.14 -7.74
CA ASN A 6 -8.18 8.94 -8.21
C ASN A 6 -7.42 7.69 -7.71
N PRO A 7 -7.95 6.93 -6.73
CA PRO A 7 -7.29 5.74 -6.20
C PRO A 7 -7.16 4.60 -7.22
N TYR A 8 -7.92 4.63 -8.32
CA TYR A 8 -7.85 3.63 -9.39
C TYR A 8 -6.65 3.82 -10.34
N THR A 9 -5.87 4.88 -10.18
CA THR A 9 -4.62 5.09 -10.93
C THR A 9 -3.43 4.70 -10.08
N ASP A 10 -2.37 4.15 -10.69
CA ASP A 10 -1.10 3.87 -10.00
C ASP A 10 -0.59 5.06 -9.19
N PHE A 11 -0.63 6.27 -9.78
CA PHE A 11 -0.21 7.49 -9.11
C PHE A 11 -1.08 7.79 -7.90
N GLY A 12 -2.40 7.76 -8.05
CA GLY A 12 -3.31 8.08 -6.97
C GLY A 12 -3.26 7.06 -5.85
N PHE A 13 -3.19 5.77 -6.18
CA PHE A 13 -3.02 4.71 -5.21
C PHE A 13 -1.72 4.86 -4.42
N LYS A 14 -0.58 5.05 -5.09
CA LYS A 14 0.72 5.25 -4.44
C LYS A 14 0.75 6.50 -3.58
N LYS A 15 0.09 7.58 -4.00
CA LYS A 15 0.05 8.82 -3.23
C LYS A 15 -0.88 8.72 -2.02
N LEU A 16 -1.92 7.89 -2.07
CA LEU A 16 -2.79 7.63 -0.93
C LEU A 16 -2.17 6.63 0.05
N PHE A 17 -1.55 5.56 -0.44
CA PHE A 17 -1.15 4.40 0.38
C PHE A 17 0.35 4.10 0.42
N GLY A 18 1.16 4.75 -0.42
CA GLY A 18 2.59 4.46 -0.55
C GLY A 18 3.51 5.37 0.26
N GLU A 19 2.97 6.28 1.07
CA GLU A 19 3.73 7.10 2.02
C GLU A 19 3.67 6.44 3.41
N GLU A 20 4.79 6.41 4.16
CA GLU A 20 4.85 5.79 5.51
C GLU A 20 3.79 6.38 6.47
N GLY A 21 3.45 7.67 6.35
CA GLY A 21 2.41 8.30 7.16
C GLY A 21 0.98 7.82 6.87
N ASN A 22 0.76 7.16 5.73
CA ASN A 22 -0.54 6.64 5.33
C ASN A 22 -0.61 5.11 5.37
N LYS A 23 0.38 4.48 6.01
CA LYS A 23 0.53 3.02 6.06
C LYS A 23 -0.62 2.34 6.80
N ASP A 24 -1.14 2.95 7.85
CA ASP A 24 -2.32 2.45 8.57
C ASP A 24 -3.56 2.43 7.68
N LEU A 25 -3.72 3.40 6.77
CA LEU A 25 -4.81 3.42 5.80
C LEU A 25 -4.71 2.25 4.81
N LEU A 26 -3.49 1.91 4.39
CA LEU A 26 -3.28 0.75 3.52
C LEU A 26 -3.60 -0.55 4.25
N VAL A 27 -3.15 -0.68 5.51
CA VAL A 27 -3.44 -1.86 6.33
C VAL A 27 -4.94 -2.02 6.52
N ASP A 28 -5.66 -0.96 6.91
CA ASP A 28 -7.12 -1.00 7.07
C ASP A 28 -7.83 -1.38 5.77
N PHE A 29 -7.47 -0.75 4.66
CA PHE A 29 -8.03 -1.04 3.34
C PHE A 29 -7.86 -2.52 2.95
N LEU A 30 -6.65 -3.08 3.11
CA LEU A 30 -6.40 -4.48 2.80
C LEU A 30 -7.15 -5.41 3.74
N ASN A 31 -7.23 -5.04 5.02
CA ASN A 31 -7.93 -5.80 6.05
C ASN A 31 -9.45 -5.86 5.83
N GLN A 32 -10.06 -4.85 5.21
CA GLN A 32 -11.46 -4.92 4.77
C GLN A 32 -11.71 -5.98 3.69
N LEU A 33 -10.68 -6.34 2.91
CA LEU A 33 -10.76 -7.35 1.87
C LEU A 33 -10.40 -8.75 2.38
N LEU A 34 -9.63 -8.83 3.46
CA LEU A 34 -9.13 -10.08 4.01
C LEU A 34 -10.10 -10.68 5.04
N PRO A 35 -10.17 -12.03 5.15
CA PRO A 35 -10.95 -12.66 6.22
C PRO A 35 -10.27 -12.44 7.57
N ALA A 36 -11.03 -12.57 8.67
CA ALA A 36 -10.55 -12.26 10.02
C ALA A 36 -9.28 -13.02 10.46
N HIS A 37 -9.04 -14.21 9.92
CA HIS A 37 -7.87 -15.04 10.26
C HIS A 37 -6.60 -14.68 9.47
N HIS A 38 -6.70 -13.81 8.45
CA HIS A 38 -5.57 -13.34 7.62
C HIS A 38 -5.35 -11.83 7.72
N GLN A 39 -5.85 -11.20 8.78
CA GLN A 39 -5.67 -9.77 9.00
C GLN A 39 -4.18 -9.43 9.15
N ILE A 40 -3.76 -8.37 8.48
CA ILE A 40 -2.41 -7.83 8.49
C ILE A 40 -2.22 -7.08 9.81
N ALA A 41 -1.31 -7.58 10.66
CA ALA A 41 -0.90 -6.91 11.89
C ALA A 41 0.24 -5.91 11.68
N GLN A 42 1.12 -6.17 10.71
CA GLN A 42 2.24 -5.29 10.38
C GLN A 42 2.53 -5.35 8.89
N LEU A 43 2.62 -4.18 8.27
CA LEU A 43 3.04 -4.00 6.88
C LEU A 43 4.40 -3.31 6.85
N GLN A 44 5.25 -3.61 5.87
CA GLN A 44 6.51 -2.91 5.66
C GLN A 44 6.69 -2.65 4.16
N PHE A 45 6.95 -1.40 3.79
CA PHE A 45 7.32 -1.09 2.41
C PHE A 45 8.72 -1.61 2.15
N ARG A 46 8.86 -2.46 1.14
CA ARG A 46 10.17 -2.93 0.69
C ARG A 46 10.69 -1.98 -0.37
N ASN A 47 11.95 -1.57 -0.23
CA ASN A 47 12.63 -0.86 -1.30
C ASN A 47 12.90 -1.84 -2.45
N THR A 48 12.43 -1.52 -3.65
CA THR A 48 12.59 -2.34 -4.85
C THR A 48 14.04 -2.49 -5.29
N GLU A 49 14.94 -1.59 -4.89
CA GLU A 49 16.37 -1.64 -5.16
C GLU A 49 17.12 -2.63 -4.23
N GLN A 50 16.49 -3.05 -3.13
CA GLN A 50 17.07 -3.98 -2.16
C GLN A 50 16.58 -5.43 -2.33
N LEU A 51 15.84 -5.75 -3.40
CA LEU A 51 15.39 -7.11 -3.69
C LEU A 51 16.53 -7.90 -4.35
N PRO A 52 17.13 -8.90 -3.68
CA PRO A 52 18.11 -9.77 -4.32
C PRO A 52 17.35 -10.75 -5.23
N GLY A 53 17.48 -10.58 -6.54
CA GLY A 53 17.14 -11.60 -7.54
C GLY A 53 15.65 -11.85 -7.77
N THR A 54 15.01 -11.04 -8.60
CA THR A 54 13.98 -11.56 -9.51
C THR A 54 14.67 -12.02 -10.80
N PRO A 55 14.73 -13.32 -11.11
CA PRO A 55 15.21 -13.76 -12.42
C PRO A 55 14.25 -13.25 -13.50
N LEU A 56 14.81 -12.72 -14.58
CA LEU A 56 14.12 -12.41 -15.84
C LEU A 56 13.56 -13.70 -16.47
#